data_AF-A0A1A7WLP6-F1
#
_entry.id   AF-A0A1A7WLP6-F1
#
_cell.length_a   1.000
_cell.length_b   1.000
_cell.length_c   1.000
_cell.angle_alpha   90.00
_cell.angle_beta   90.00
_cell.angle_gamma   90.00
#
_symmetry.space_group_name_H-M   'P 1'
#
loop_
_entity.id
_entity.type
_entity.pdbx_description
1 polymer ?
#
loop_
_entity_poly.entity_id
_entity_poly.type
_entity_poly.pdbx_seq_one_letter_code
_entity_poly.pdbx_strand_id
1 'polypeptide(L)'
;MMRALGYHRLISMENFRTPNFALVSEILIWLVKRYEPHSDIPTDVDTESDRIFFIKAVAQFMATKAHIKLNPKRLYQADGYAVKEMLKITSMLYNAMKTKEMAQEDVMEEENNKFKFDLSSRISDLKAVRQLASEVTSKGASLYDLLGKEVDLRAMRTAAIARPLEISETEKALRAVIKNVLESVEKTKEMLNNVVSDENSLDAKIEKKKQELERHQKRLQTLQSVRPAYMDEYEKIEEDLQKQYEIYVEKFRNLNFLESQLDEYYKLEQERFEEAENNLRIVQHKLREKERDLMRGSLKDEDSDLDVPEDEGSDSDLEESRPSKPRPTRNALMGGRGGRFIGNMQGGDSDETEDSEIDVDEDDEEDDEGDEDESKDLDDDSYSLLLRNNRPSMGGARSPLLEESDNDF
;
A
#
# COMPACT_ATOMS: atom_id res chain seq x y z
N MET A 1 17.82 -13.27 52.73
CA MET A 1 17.66 -12.00 53.48
C MET A 1 16.76 -12.15 54.70
N MET A 2 15.42 -12.11 54.62
CA MET A 2 14.52 -12.09 55.81
C MET A 2 14.83 -13.14 56.89
N ARG A 3 15.04 -14.41 56.53
CA ARG A 3 15.46 -15.48 57.47
C ARG A 3 16.78 -15.16 58.18
N ALA A 4 17.78 -14.64 57.45
CA ALA A 4 19.09 -14.28 58.00
C ALA A 4 19.02 -13.07 58.94
N LEU A 5 18.07 -12.15 58.72
CA LEU A 5 17.79 -11.05 59.64
C LEU A 5 17.02 -11.47 60.90
N GLY A 6 16.59 -12.74 61.00
CA GLY A 6 15.89 -13.30 62.16
C GLY A 6 14.37 -13.22 62.12
N TYR A 7 13.75 -13.06 60.95
CA TYR A 7 12.28 -13.10 60.85
C TYR A 7 11.76 -14.54 61.04
N HIS A 8 10.81 -14.70 61.96
CA HIS A 8 10.36 -16.00 62.47
C HIS A 8 9.50 -16.81 61.50
N ARG A 9 8.75 -16.14 60.62
CA ARG A 9 7.81 -16.79 59.69
C ARG A 9 8.49 -17.12 58.37
N LEU A 10 8.28 -18.33 57.86
CA LEU A 10 8.66 -18.67 56.49
C LEU A 10 7.70 -17.99 55.51
N ILE A 11 8.25 -17.25 54.56
CA ILE A 11 7.52 -16.51 53.53
C ILE A 11 8.16 -16.75 52.15
N SER A 12 7.31 -16.96 51.15
CA SER A 12 7.66 -17.11 49.73
C SER A 12 6.94 -16.06 48.87
N MET A 13 7.26 -15.99 47.58
CA MET A 13 6.52 -15.13 46.64
C MET A 13 5.05 -15.56 46.46
N GLU A 14 4.72 -16.82 46.77
CA GLU A 14 3.37 -17.37 46.59
C GLU A 14 2.38 -16.79 47.61
N ASN A 15 2.88 -16.39 48.80
CA ASN A 15 2.05 -15.75 49.84
C ASN A 15 1.48 -14.38 49.42
N PHE A 16 1.93 -13.84 48.28
CA PHE A 16 1.53 -12.57 47.68
C PHE A 16 0.98 -12.72 46.25
N ARG A 17 0.63 -13.96 45.85
CA ARG A 17 -0.06 -14.24 44.56
C ARG A 17 -1.49 -13.72 44.55
N THR A 18 -2.08 -13.54 45.73
CA THR A 18 -3.29 -12.74 46.00
C THR A 18 -2.95 -11.66 47.04
N PRO A 19 -3.70 -10.55 47.12
CA PRO A 19 -3.49 -9.51 48.12
C PRO A 19 -3.57 -10.05 49.56
N ASN A 20 -2.51 -9.86 50.34
CA ASN A 20 -2.36 -10.43 51.68
C ASN A 20 -1.93 -9.36 52.69
N PHE A 21 -2.85 -8.44 53.00
CA PHE A 21 -2.54 -7.27 53.82
C PHE A 21 -2.06 -7.64 55.23
N ALA A 22 -2.66 -8.66 55.85
CA ALA A 22 -2.26 -9.14 57.18
C ALA A 22 -0.80 -9.60 57.25
N LEU A 23 -0.28 -10.21 56.19
CA LEU A 23 1.14 -10.56 56.11
C LEU A 23 2.04 -9.34 55.84
N VAL A 24 1.55 -8.35 55.08
CA VAL A 24 2.27 -7.09 54.89
C VAL A 24 2.36 -6.29 56.19
N SER A 25 1.29 -6.19 56.98
CA SER A 25 1.35 -5.50 58.28
C SER A 25 2.25 -6.22 59.27
N GLU A 26 2.17 -7.55 59.38
CA GLU A 26 3.09 -8.36 60.20
C GLU A 26 4.57 -8.09 59.85
N ILE A 27 4.92 -8.14 58.56
CA ILE A 27 6.29 -7.93 58.08
C ILE A 27 6.74 -6.48 58.27
N LEU A 28 5.89 -5.48 58.01
CA LEU A 28 6.24 -4.07 58.19
C LEU A 28 6.43 -3.69 59.66
N ILE A 29 5.57 -4.18 60.56
CA ILE A 29 5.74 -4.00 62.02
C ILE A 29 7.06 -4.62 62.48
N TRP A 30 7.38 -5.83 62.00
CA TRP A 30 8.65 -6.49 62.33
C TRP A 30 9.86 -5.74 61.78
N LEU A 31 9.83 -5.31 60.50
CA LEU A 31 10.93 -4.58 59.86
C LEU A 31 11.21 -3.23 60.53
N VAL A 32 10.18 -2.50 60.95
CA VAL A 32 10.36 -1.23 61.65
C VAL A 32 10.90 -1.45 63.07
N LYS A 33 10.36 -2.39 63.85
CA LYS A 33 10.90 -2.73 65.18
C LYS A 33 12.31 -3.33 65.11
N ARG A 34 12.72 -3.90 63.97
CA ARG A 34 14.09 -4.35 63.69
C ARG A 34 15.05 -3.20 63.35
N TYR A 35 14.53 -2.04 62.93
CA TYR A 35 15.31 -0.81 62.70
C TYR A 35 15.39 0.07 63.96
N GLU A 36 14.26 0.28 64.66
CA GLU A 36 14.18 1.08 65.89
C GLU A 36 13.28 0.36 66.92
N PRO A 37 13.83 -0.34 67.93
CA PRO A 37 13.05 -1.18 68.85
C PRO A 37 11.96 -0.45 69.66
N HIS A 38 12.06 0.87 69.79
CA HIS A 38 11.10 1.74 70.49
C HIS A 38 10.16 2.49 69.53
N SER A 39 10.06 2.07 68.27
CA SER A 39 9.12 2.65 67.30
C SER A 39 7.67 2.48 67.73
N ASP A 40 6.97 3.58 68.00
CA ASP A 40 5.53 3.59 68.15
C ASP A 40 4.87 3.69 66.75
N ILE A 41 4.17 2.64 66.35
CA ILE A 41 3.45 2.52 65.08
C ILE A 41 2.12 1.80 65.35
N PRO A 42 1.00 2.24 64.77
CA PRO A 42 -0.30 1.60 64.91
C PRO A 42 -0.23 0.09 64.63
N THR A 43 -0.79 -0.72 65.53
CA THR A 43 -0.89 -2.18 65.35
C THR A 43 -2.28 -2.63 64.89
N ASP A 44 -3.28 -1.75 64.98
CA ASP A 44 -4.62 -2.01 64.46
C ASP A 44 -4.65 -1.81 62.93
N VAL A 45 -5.31 -2.74 62.24
CA VAL A 45 -5.42 -2.85 60.79
C VAL A 45 -6.77 -3.47 60.36
N ASP A 46 -7.75 -3.53 61.25
CA ASP A 46 -9.01 -4.25 60.96
C ASP A 46 -9.88 -3.41 60.00
N THR A 47 -10.10 -2.12 60.28
CA THR A 47 -10.83 -1.24 59.36
C THR A 47 -9.97 -0.75 58.18
N GLU A 48 -10.61 -0.30 57.11
CA GLU A 48 -9.92 0.33 55.97
C GLU A 48 -9.20 1.62 56.39
N SER A 49 -9.80 2.42 57.26
CA SER A 49 -9.21 3.65 57.80
C SER A 49 -7.89 3.38 58.52
N ASP A 50 -7.85 2.34 59.35
CA ASP A 50 -6.67 1.98 60.15
C ASP A 50 -5.57 1.41 59.26
N ARG A 51 -5.91 0.61 58.25
CA ARG A 51 -4.95 0.17 57.22
C ARG A 51 -4.34 1.32 56.45
N ILE A 52 -5.13 2.34 56.10
CA ILE A 52 -4.63 3.55 55.44
C ILE A 52 -3.74 4.37 56.39
N PHE A 53 -4.08 4.47 57.67
CA PHE A 53 -3.29 5.18 58.68
C PHE A 53 -1.95 4.47 58.97
N PHE A 54 -1.98 3.15 59.17
CA PHE A 54 -0.82 2.29 59.34
C PHE A 54 0.20 2.43 58.19
N ILE A 55 -0.26 2.31 56.93
CA ILE A 55 0.63 2.43 55.77
C ILE A 55 1.23 3.83 55.65
N LYS A 56 0.49 4.89 56.01
CA LYS A 56 1.03 6.26 56.10
C LYS A 56 2.10 6.37 57.18
N ALA A 57 1.83 5.86 58.39
CA ALA A 57 2.77 5.89 59.51
C ALA A 57 4.09 5.16 59.18
N VAL A 58 4.02 3.94 58.64
CA VAL A 58 5.21 3.17 58.23
C VAL A 58 6.00 3.88 57.11
N ALA A 59 5.31 4.41 56.09
CA ALA A 59 5.98 5.13 55.00
C ALA A 59 6.66 6.43 55.48
N GLN A 60 6.01 7.17 56.38
CA GLN A 60 6.57 8.38 56.99
C GLN A 60 7.76 8.06 57.90
N PHE A 61 7.65 7.02 58.74
CA PHE A 61 8.74 6.55 59.59
C PHE A 61 9.97 6.18 58.76
N MET A 62 9.82 5.32 57.75
CA MET A 62 10.95 4.86 56.93
C MET A 62 11.57 5.98 56.08
N ALA A 63 10.79 6.97 55.64
CA ALA A 63 11.31 8.13 54.93
C ALA A 63 12.07 9.12 55.83
N THR A 64 11.71 9.23 57.12
CA THR A 64 12.29 10.20 58.06
C THR A 64 13.43 9.63 58.91
N LYS A 65 13.32 8.37 59.37
CA LYS A 65 14.32 7.72 60.24
C LYS A 65 15.36 6.89 59.51
N ALA A 66 15.05 6.41 58.30
CA ALA A 66 15.93 5.54 57.49
C ALA A 66 16.19 6.08 56.08
N HIS A 67 15.61 7.23 55.72
CA HIS A 67 15.67 7.84 54.39
C HIS A 67 15.22 6.92 53.22
N ILE A 68 14.46 5.85 53.50
CA ILE A 68 13.91 4.94 52.49
C ILE A 68 12.55 5.47 52.00
N LYS A 69 12.49 5.90 50.74
CA LYS A 69 11.23 6.28 50.08
C LYS A 69 10.45 5.05 49.61
N LEU A 70 9.40 4.71 50.37
CA LEU A 70 8.43 3.64 50.06
C LEU A 70 7.24 4.20 49.25
N ASN A 71 6.62 3.36 48.43
CA ASN A 71 5.37 3.66 47.74
C ASN A 71 4.17 3.12 48.56
N PRO A 72 3.36 3.98 49.23
CA PRO A 72 2.27 3.53 50.08
C PRO A 72 1.15 2.83 49.30
N LYS A 73 0.87 3.22 48.05
CA LYS A 73 -0.15 2.55 47.22
C LYS A 73 0.24 1.10 46.95
N ARG A 74 1.52 0.82 46.66
CA ARG A 74 2.03 -0.54 46.45
C ARG A 74 2.05 -1.39 47.72
N LEU A 75 2.36 -0.80 48.88
CA LEU A 75 2.23 -1.51 50.15
C LEU A 75 0.78 -1.88 50.45
N TYR A 76 -0.17 -0.95 50.22
CA TYR A 76 -1.60 -1.19 50.43
C TYR A 76 -2.20 -2.23 49.46
N GLN A 77 -1.69 -2.31 48.22
CA GLN A 77 -2.07 -3.38 47.27
C GLN A 77 -1.74 -4.80 47.77
N ALA A 78 -0.81 -4.92 48.72
CA ALA A 78 -0.49 -6.14 49.45
C ALA A 78 -0.16 -7.39 48.60
N ASP A 79 0.29 -7.19 47.37
CA ASP A 79 0.64 -8.21 46.38
C ASP A 79 2.16 -8.24 46.12
N GLY A 80 2.59 -8.82 44.99
CA GLY A 80 3.99 -8.82 44.55
C GLY A 80 4.63 -7.44 44.38
N TYR A 81 3.88 -6.34 44.31
CA TYR A 81 4.42 -4.98 44.36
C TYR A 81 4.71 -4.51 45.80
N ALA A 82 3.95 -4.95 46.80
CA ALA A 82 4.27 -4.69 48.20
C ALA A 82 5.63 -5.31 48.59
N VAL A 83 5.91 -6.54 48.11
CA VAL A 83 7.19 -7.23 48.32
C VAL A 83 8.38 -6.41 47.80
N LYS A 84 8.25 -5.77 46.63
CA LYS A 84 9.30 -4.92 46.04
C LYS A 84 9.60 -3.67 46.89
N GLU A 85 8.61 -3.15 47.61
CA GLU A 85 8.79 -2.01 48.52
C GLU A 85 9.38 -2.48 49.87
N MET A 86 8.91 -3.59 50.44
CA MET A 86 9.47 -4.17 51.67
C MET A 86 10.95 -4.56 51.51
N LEU A 87 11.32 -5.13 50.35
CA LEU A 87 12.70 -5.53 50.04
C LEU A 87 13.72 -4.37 50.12
N LYS A 88 13.30 -3.11 49.95
CA LYS A 88 14.19 -1.94 50.15
C LYS A 88 14.71 -1.89 51.59
N ILE A 89 13.82 -2.08 52.55
CA ILE A 89 14.14 -2.10 53.99
C ILE A 89 15.00 -3.32 54.31
N THR A 90 14.58 -4.49 53.84
CA THR A 90 15.28 -5.76 54.04
C THR A 90 16.71 -5.72 53.52
N SER A 91 16.95 -5.12 52.36
CA SER A 91 18.27 -5.09 51.71
C SER A 91 19.25 -4.17 52.47
N MET A 92 18.79 -3.01 52.93
CA MET A 92 19.59 -2.12 53.78
C MET A 92 20.02 -2.83 55.07
N LEU A 93 19.06 -3.41 55.80
CA LEU A 93 19.33 -4.13 57.05
C LEU A 93 20.29 -5.32 56.84
N TYR A 94 20.13 -6.06 55.74
CA TYR A 94 20.96 -7.22 55.43
C TYR A 94 22.40 -6.84 55.06
N ASN A 95 22.58 -5.76 54.30
CA ASN A 95 23.92 -5.25 53.96
C ASN A 95 24.66 -4.74 55.21
N ALA A 96 23.96 -4.00 56.10
CA ALA A 96 24.53 -3.52 57.36
C ALA A 96 24.98 -4.68 58.27
N MET A 97 24.22 -5.78 58.31
CA MET A 97 24.60 -6.99 59.05
C MET A 97 25.88 -7.62 58.50
N LYS A 98 25.95 -7.86 57.18
CA LYS A 98 27.11 -8.51 56.54
C LYS A 98 28.41 -7.73 56.74
N THR A 99 28.37 -6.39 56.69
CA THR A 99 29.57 -5.56 56.91
C THR A 99 30.17 -5.74 58.31
N LYS A 100 29.35 -6.05 59.32
CA LYS A 100 29.82 -6.32 60.68
C LYS A 100 30.52 -7.68 60.80
N GLU A 101 30.04 -8.70 60.09
CA GLU A 101 30.60 -10.05 60.14
C GLU A 101 32.04 -10.07 59.59
N MET A 102 32.26 -9.44 58.42
CA MET A 102 33.60 -9.37 57.80
C MET A 102 34.62 -8.64 58.70
N ALA A 103 34.21 -7.59 59.40
CA ALA A 103 35.07 -6.82 60.31
C ALA A 103 35.46 -7.56 61.62
N GLN A 104 34.97 -8.79 61.84
CA GLN A 104 35.37 -9.62 62.97
C GLN A 104 36.37 -10.73 62.58
N GLU A 105 36.54 -11.04 61.30
CA GLU A 105 37.46 -12.10 60.84
C GLU A 105 38.91 -11.57 60.79
N ASP A 106 39.13 -10.37 60.25
CA ASP A 106 40.46 -9.73 60.12
C ASP A 106 41.26 -9.66 61.45
N VAL A 107 40.57 -9.50 62.58
CA VAL A 107 41.18 -9.28 63.90
C VAL A 107 41.86 -10.55 64.46
N MET A 108 41.50 -11.74 63.99
CA MET A 108 42.05 -13.00 64.52
C MET A 108 43.36 -13.46 63.85
N GLU A 109 43.76 -12.90 62.70
CA GLU A 109 44.97 -13.35 61.99
C GLU A 109 46.26 -12.59 62.39
N GLU A 110 46.15 -11.35 62.91
CA GLU A 110 47.31 -10.48 63.12
C GLU A 110 48.27 -10.95 64.25
N GLU A 111 47.79 -11.62 65.30
CA GLU A 111 48.64 -11.95 66.46
C GLU A 111 49.73 -12.98 66.15
N ASN A 112 49.51 -13.86 65.16
CA ASN A 112 50.27 -15.10 65.00
C ASN A 112 51.58 -14.95 64.19
N ASN A 113 51.81 -13.81 63.52
CA ASN A 113 52.86 -13.66 62.50
C ASN A 113 54.10 -12.82 62.90
N LYS A 114 54.23 -12.41 64.17
CA LYS A 114 55.23 -11.41 64.65
C LYS A 114 56.73 -11.78 64.54
N PHE A 115 57.11 -12.95 64.01
CA PHE A 115 58.51 -13.43 64.03
C PHE A 115 59.10 -13.88 62.68
N LYS A 116 58.63 -13.32 61.55
CA LYS A 116 59.34 -13.42 60.26
C LYS A 116 59.60 -12.03 59.69
N PHE A 117 60.88 -11.67 59.53
CA PHE A 117 61.30 -10.41 58.91
C PHE A 117 61.22 -10.54 57.38
N ASP A 118 60.00 -10.56 56.86
CA ASP A 118 59.77 -10.76 55.43
C ASP A 118 60.14 -9.49 54.63
N LEU A 119 61.15 -9.62 53.77
CA LEU A 119 61.54 -8.55 52.85
C LEU A 119 60.51 -8.38 51.71
N SER A 120 59.72 -9.42 51.40
CA SER A 120 58.71 -9.42 50.36
C SER A 120 57.59 -8.41 50.64
N SER A 121 57.09 -8.36 51.88
CA SER A 121 56.01 -7.44 52.27
C SER A 121 56.40 -5.96 52.15
N ARG A 122 57.68 -5.62 52.38
CA ARG A 122 58.20 -4.25 52.23
C ARG A 122 58.56 -3.87 50.79
N ILE A 123 58.60 -4.82 49.85
CA ILE A 123 58.83 -4.52 48.42
C ILE A 123 57.57 -3.91 47.78
N SER A 124 56.37 -4.24 48.27
CA SER A 124 55.13 -3.50 47.96
C SER A 124 55.24 -2.04 48.39
N ASP A 125 55.62 -1.80 49.64
CA ASP A 125 55.76 -0.46 50.23
C ASP A 125 56.78 0.38 49.46
N LEU A 126 57.94 -0.20 49.10
CA LEU A 126 58.95 0.48 48.30
C LEU A 126 58.49 0.81 46.87
N LYS A 127 57.59 0.02 46.28
CA LYS A 127 56.93 0.37 45.01
C LYS A 127 55.93 1.50 45.20
N ALA A 128 55.08 1.43 46.23
CA ALA A 128 54.11 2.46 46.56
C ALA A 128 54.79 3.81 46.87
N VAL A 129 55.88 3.83 47.64
CA VAL A 129 56.67 5.04 47.92
C VAL A 129 57.28 5.63 46.66
N ARG A 130 57.76 4.81 45.71
CA ARG A 130 58.27 5.30 44.41
C ARG A 130 57.15 5.88 43.54
N GLN A 131 55.98 5.24 43.51
CA GLN A 131 54.81 5.76 42.81
C GLN A 131 54.36 7.10 43.43
N LEU A 132 54.20 7.16 44.76
CA LEU A 132 53.84 8.38 45.48
C LEU A 132 54.86 9.51 45.27
N ALA A 133 56.17 9.23 45.22
CA ALA A 133 57.18 10.23 44.89
C ALA A 133 57.04 10.75 43.44
N SER A 134 56.70 9.88 42.49
CA SER A 134 56.42 10.27 41.10
C SER A 134 55.13 11.07 40.99
N GLU A 135 54.10 10.73 41.76
CA GLU A 135 52.83 11.47 41.83
C GLU A 135 53.02 12.84 42.48
N VAL A 136 53.76 12.95 43.60
CA VAL A 136 54.13 14.24 44.22
C VAL A 136 54.90 15.13 43.23
N THR A 137 55.82 14.56 42.45
CA THR A 137 56.55 15.31 41.42
C THR A 137 55.62 15.80 40.30
N SER A 138 54.74 14.92 39.80
CA SER A 138 53.75 15.23 38.76
C SER A 138 52.72 16.27 39.21
N LYS A 139 52.18 16.14 40.42
CA LYS A 139 51.27 17.10 41.04
C LYS A 139 51.97 18.43 41.35
N GLY A 140 53.25 18.40 41.75
CA GLY A 140 54.07 19.59 41.95
C GLY A 140 54.26 20.41 40.67
N ALA A 141 54.61 19.75 39.56
CA ALA A 141 54.72 20.38 38.25
C ALA A 141 53.36 20.95 37.77
N SER A 142 52.29 20.14 37.84
CA SER A 142 50.94 20.58 37.48
C SER A 142 50.45 21.75 38.35
N LEU A 143 50.80 21.79 39.63
CA LEU A 143 50.47 22.91 40.53
C LEU A 143 51.28 24.17 40.19
N TYR A 144 52.56 24.03 39.84
CA TYR A 144 53.39 25.14 39.36
C TYR A 144 52.80 25.78 38.09
N ASP A 145 52.44 24.97 37.10
CA ASP A 145 51.85 25.44 35.83
C ASP A 145 50.49 26.12 36.03
N LEU A 146 49.69 25.65 36.99
CA LEU A 146 48.40 26.26 37.35
C LEU A 146 48.57 27.56 38.14
N LEU A 147 49.50 27.61 39.10
CA LEU A 147 49.80 28.82 39.89
C LEU A 147 50.43 29.92 39.02
N GLY A 148 51.27 29.56 38.05
CA GLY A 148 51.81 30.52 37.08
C GLY A 148 50.71 31.22 36.27
N LYS A 149 49.63 30.50 35.94
CA LYS A 149 48.47 31.03 35.19
C LYS A 149 47.42 31.73 36.06
N GLU A 150 47.45 31.57 37.38
CA GLU A 150 46.43 32.15 38.27
C GLU A 150 46.46 33.68 38.31
N VAL A 151 47.56 34.35 37.92
CA VAL A 151 47.57 35.82 37.75
C VAL A 151 46.63 36.24 36.61
N ASP A 152 46.81 35.65 35.43
CA ASP A 152 46.01 35.96 34.24
C ASP A 152 44.57 35.45 34.37
N LEU A 153 44.39 34.24 34.91
CA LEU A 153 43.07 33.66 35.19
C LEU A 153 42.30 34.51 36.22
N ARG A 154 42.97 35.08 37.22
CA ARG A 154 42.37 36.02 38.17
C ARG A 154 42.01 37.34 37.50
N ALA A 155 42.88 37.91 36.68
CA ALA A 155 42.59 39.13 35.93
C ALA A 155 41.37 38.95 35.00
N MET A 156 41.33 37.86 34.22
CA MET A 156 40.20 37.51 33.35
C MET A 156 38.92 37.25 34.15
N ARG A 157 38.99 36.50 35.25
CA ARG A 157 37.84 36.23 36.14
C ARG A 157 37.29 37.52 36.76
N THR A 158 38.15 38.41 37.24
CA THR A 158 37.74 39.71 37.79
C THR A 158 37.16 40.62 36.71
N ALA A 159 37.74 40.67 35.51
CA ALA A 159 37.18 41.43 34.39
C ALA A 159 35.81 40.90 33.93
N ALA A 160 35.63 39.58 33.86
CA ALA A 160 34.36 38.96 33.50
C ALA A 160 33.26 39.20 34.54
N ILE A 161 33.60 39.16 35.84
CA ILE A 161 32.67 39.48 36.94
C ILE A 161 32.39 40.99 37.02
N ALA A 162 33.34 41.84 36.65
CA ALA A 162 33.18 43.29 36.64
C ALA A 162 32.46 43.83 35.38
N ARG A 163 32.25 43.02 34.33
CA ARG A 163 31.42 43.41 33.18
C ARG A 163 29.98 43.67 33.67
N PRO A 164 29.42 44.87 33.47
CA PRO A 164 28.02 45.11 33.74
C PRO A 164 27.15 44.17 32.90
N LEU A 165 26.16 43.54 33.53
CA LEU A 165 25.15 42.79 32.77
C LEU A 165 24.30 43.80 32.00
N GLU A 166 24.32 43.72 30.67
CA GLU A 166 23.54 44.59 29.76
C GLU A 166 22.05 44.17 29.73
N ILE A 167 21.44 44.12 30.92
CA ILE A 167 20.07 43.65 31.18
C ILE A 167 19.08 44.37 30.26
N SER A 168 19.22 45.68 30.08
CA SER A 168 18.33 46.48 29.21
C SER A 168 18.39 46.04 27.74
N GLU A 169 19.56 45.62 27.24
CA GLU A 169 19.68 45.11 25.87
C GLU A 169 19.08 43.71 25.74
N THR A 170 19.33 42.83 26.71
CA THR A 170 18.70 41.49 26.74
C THR A 170 17.18 41.58 26.87
N GLU A 171 16.66 42.54 27.64
CA GLU A 171 15.24 42.80 27.78
C GLU A 171 14.64 43.37 26.49
N LYS A 172 15.34 44.31 25.83
CA LYS A 172 14.93 44.86 24.54
C LYS A 172 14.88 43.79 23.45
N ALA A 173 15.89 42.91 23.39
CA ALA A 173 15.92 41.77 22.48
C ALA A 173 14.78 40.78 22.77
N LEU A 174 14.57 40.42 24.05
CA LEU A 174 13.48 39.53 24.46
C LEU A 174 12.11 40.12 24.12
N ARG A 175 11.89 41.42 24.34
CA ARG A 175 10.66 42.15 23.96
C ARG A 175 10.44 42.14 22.44
N ALA A 176 11.50 42.28 21.64
CA ALA A 176 11.41 42.19 20.18
C ALA A 176 11.05 40.76 19.72
N VAL A 177 11.68 39.72 20.30
CA VAL A 177 11.33 38.32 20.00
C VAL A 177 9.88 38.00 20.39
N ILE A 178 9.43 38.44 21.57
CA ILE A 178 8.03 38.30 22.00
C ILE A 178 7.08 38.98 21.01
N LYS A 179 7.41 40.20 20.56
CA LYS A 179 6.60 40.91 19.56
C LYS A 179 6.51 40.11 18.25
N ASN A 180 7.63 39.65 17.71
CA ASN A 180 7.68 38.90 16.45
C ASN A 180 6.90 37.57 16.56
N VAL A 181 6.96 36.88 17.70
CA VAL A 181 6.17 35.66 17.97
C VAL A 181 4.68 35.98 18.03
N LEU A 182 4.26 37.09 18.64
CA LEU A 182 2.85 37.50 18.67
C LEU A 182 2.34 37.87 17.26
N GLU A 183 3.13 38.57 16.44
CA GLU A 183 2.78 38.85 15.04
C GLU A 183 2.71 37.56 14.20
N SER A 184 3.57 36.58 14.45
CA SER A 184 3.49 35.25 13.82
C SER A 184 2.25 34.49 14.26
N VAL A 185 1.88 34.55 15.54
CA VAL A 185 0.66 33.91 16.07
C VAL A 185 -0.59 34.51 15.41
N GLU A 186 -0.69 35.84 15.28
CA GLU A 186 -1.86 36.46 14.65
C GLU A 186 -1.99 36.06 13.17
N LYS A 187 -0.89 36.10 12.40
CA LYS A 187 -0.87 35.59 11.01
C LYS A 187 -1.36 34.14 10.90
N THR A 188 -0.93 33.26 11.82
CA THR A 188 -1.41 31.86 11.81
C THR A 188 -2.90 31.72 12.15
N LYS A 189 -3.49 32.64 12.93
CA LYS A 189 -4.95 32.68 13.14
C LYS A 189 -5.69 33.19 11.91
N GLU A 190 -5.17 34.22 11.24
CA GLU A 190 -5.74 34.75 10.00
C GLU A 190 -5.78 33.64 8.92
N MET A 191 -4.67 32.92 8.74
CA MET A 191 -4.60 31.74 7.87
C MET A 191 -5.61 30.66 8.28
N LEU A 192 -5.72 30.33 9.58
CA LEU A 192 -6.68 29.34 10.07
C LEU A 192 -8.14 29.77 9.81
N ASN A 193 -8.47 31.04 10.02
CA ASN A 193 -9.80 31.57 9.77
C ASN A 193 -10.16 31.51 8.27
N ASN A 194 -9.19 31.78 7.38
CA ASN A 194 -9.38 31.64 5.95
C ASN A 194 -9.64 30.17 5.56
N VAL A 195 -8.81 29.23 6.04
CA VAL A 195 -8.99 27.79 5.81
C VAL A 195 -10.37 27.31 6.29
N VAL A 196 -10.83 27.76 7.47
CA VAL A 196 -12.18 27.43 7.96
C VAL A 196 -13.28 28.05 7.09
N SER A 197 -13.09 29.25 6.54
CA SER A 197 -14.02 29.85 5.57
C SER A 197 -14.09 29.04 4.27
N ASP A 198 -12.95 28.57 3.77
CA ASP A 198 -12.87 27.77 2.55
C ASP A 198 -13.41 26.35 2.76
N GLU A 199 -13.18 25.72 3.91
CA GLU A 199 -13.79 24.46 4.33
C GLU A 199 -15.32 24.54 4.30
N ASN A 200 -15.91 25.55 4.96
CA ASN A 200 -17.36 25.77 4.94
C ASN A 200 -17.90 26.05 3.51
N SER A 201 -17.12 26.75 2.68
CA SER A 201 -17.46 27.03 1.27
C SER A 201 -17.43 25.76 0.41
N LEU A 202 -16.47 24.86 0.64
CA LEU A 202 -16.35 23.58 -0.03
C LEU A 202 -17.45 22.60 0.42
N ASP A 203 -17.74 22.51 1.72
CA ASP A 203 -18.84 21.68 2.23
C ASP A 203 -20.20 22.12 1.66
N ALA A 204 -20.46 23.43 1.56
CA ALA A 204 -21.67 23.94 0.92
C ALA A 204 -21.77 23.57 -0.57
N LYS A 205 -20.64 23.57 -1.31
CA LYS A 205 -20.57 23.12 -2.71
C LYS A 205 -20.77 21.60 -2.82
N ILE A 206 -20.13 20.83 -1.96
CA ILE A 206 -20.22 19.36 -1.89
C ILE A 206 -21.67 18.94 -1.59
N GLU A 207 -22.32 19.56 -0.61
CA GLU A 207 -23.69 19.23 -0.21
C GLU A 207 -24.71 19.61 -1.31
N LYS A 208 -24.53 20.77 -1.96
CA LYS A 208 -25.29 21.11 -3.18
C LYS A 208 -25.09 20.06 -4.27
N LYS A 209 -23.86 19.59 -4.51
CA LYS A 209 -23.55 18.58 -5.53
C LYS A 209 -24.12 17.20 -5.20
N LYS A 210 -24.14 16.78 -3.93
CA LYS A 210 -24.87 15.56 -3.49
C LYS A 210 -26.36 15.65 -3.81
N GLN A 211 -26.99 16.79 -3.52
CA GLN A 211 -28.42 17.00 -3.77
C GLN A 211 -28.77 17.09 -5.26
N GLU A 212 -27.88 17.66 -6.08
CA GLU A 212 -28.00 17.57 -7.55
C GLU A 212 -27.89 16.11 -8.02
N LEU A 213 -26.84 15.38 -7.58
CA LEU A 213 -26.60 13.98 -7.92
C LEU A 213 -27.77 13.07 -7.52
N GLU A 214 -28.33 13.22 -6.32
CA GLU A 214 -29.48 12.45 -5.84
C GLU A 214 -30.74 12.70 -6.71
N ARG A 215 -30.97 13.95 -7.16
CA ARG A 215 -32.05 14.28 -8.10
C ARG A 215 -31.82 13.65 -9.47
N HIS A 216 -30.59 13.66 -9.97
CA HIS A 216 -30.24 13.02 -11.24
C HIS A 216 -30.38 11.49 -11.16
N GLN A 217 -29.97 10.85 -10.06
CA GLN A 217 -30.18 9.42 -9.82
C GLN A 217 -31.67 9.06 -9.77
N LYS A 218 -32.50 9.82 -9.03
CA LYS A 218 -33.96 9.60 -8.99
C LYS A 218 -34.61 9.77 -10.38
N ARG A 219 -34.16 10.76 -11.16
CA ARG A 219 -34.62 10.95 -12.56
C ARG A 219 -34.19 9.79 -13.46
N LEU A 220 -32.94 9.31 -13.34
CA LEU A 220 -32.43 8.17 -14.10
C LEU A 220 -33.20 6.89 -13.76
N GLN A 221 -33.41 6.60 -12.47
CA GLN A 221 -34.20 5.45 -12.01
C GLN A 221 -35.64 5.50 -12.54
N THR A 222 -36.25 6.70 -12.56
CA THR A 222 -37.59 6.89 -13.13
C THR A 222 -37.58 6.60 -14.64
N LEU A 223 -36.62 7.13 -15.39
CA LEU A 223 -36.48 6.86 -16.83
C LEU A 223 -36.22 5.37 -17.13
N GLN A 224 -35.38 4.70 -16.34
CA GLN A 224 -35.12 3.26 -16.46
C GLN A 224 -36.34 2.40 -16.12
N SER A 225 -37.23 2.86 -15.23
CA SER A 225 -38.48 2.15 -14.90
C SER A 225 -39.58 2.29 -15.95
N VAL A 226 -39.46 3.26 -16.87
CA VAL A 226 -40.45 3.49 -17.94
C VAL A 226 -40.01 2.76 -19.20
N ARG A 227 -40.76 1.71 -19.57
CA ARG A 227 -40.66 1.06 -20.89
C ARG A 227 -40.91 2.10 -21.99
N PRO A 228 -39.99 2.32 -22.95
CA PRO A 228 -40.20 3.27 -24.03
C PRO A 228 -41.41 2.92 -24.88
N ALA A 229 -42.22 3.91 -25.26
CA ALA A 229 -43.50 3.69 -25.94
C ALA A 229 -43.38 2.95 -27.30
N TYR A 230 -42.24 3.09 -27.98
CA TYR A 230 -41.96 2.40 -29.24
C TYR A 230 -41.60 0.90 -29.06
N MET A 231 -41.36 0.40 -27.84
CA MET A 231 -41.00 -1.00 -27.64
C MET A 231 -42.13 -1.95 -28.03
N ASP A 232 -43.39 -1.58 -27.76
CA ASP A 232 -44.56 -2.38 -28.11
C ASP A 232 -44.76 -2.45 -29.65
N GLU A 233 -44.36 -1.40 -30.36
CA GLU A 233 -44.35 -1.39 -31.84
C GLU A 233 -43.16 -2.18 -32.40
N TYR A 234 -41.98 -2.05 -31.78
CA TYR A 234 -40.77 -2.80 -32.14
C TYR A 234 -40.98 -4.32 -32.01
N GLU A 235 -41.42 -4.80 -30.85
CA GLU A 235 -41.64 -6.23 -30.59
C GLU A 235 -42.69 -6.82 -31.54
N LYS A 236 -43.74 -6.05 -31.87
CA LYS A 236 -44.74 -6.44 -32.88
C LYS A 236 -44.15 -6.52 -34.29
N ILE A 237 -43.30 -5.57 -34.68
CA ILE A 237 -42.61 -5.58 -35.98
C ILE A 237 -41.61 -6.75 -36.05
N GLU A 238 -40.96 -7.09 -34.94
CA GLU A 238 -40.06 -8.26 -34.83
C GLU A 238 -40.83 -9.58 -35.00
N GLU A 239 -41.98 -9.74 -34.33
CA GLU A 239 -42.87 -10.89 -34.57
C GLU A 239 -43.32 -10.97 -36.04
N ASP A 240 -43.77 -9.86 -36.63
CA ASP A 240 -44.29 -9.84 -38.00
C ASP A 240 -43.17 -10.08 -39.03
N LEU A 241 -41.94 -9.61 -38.76
CA LEU A 241 -40.74 -9.95 -39.52
C LEU A 241 -40.44 -11.46 -39.45
N GLN A 242 -40.53 -12.09 -38.28
CA GLN A 242 -40.35 -13.53 -38.14
C GLN A 242 -41.39 -14.31 -38.96
N LYS A 243 -42.67 -13.93 -38.89
CA LYS A 243 -43.76 -14.53 -39.69
C LYS A 243 -43.50 -14.39 -41.20
N GLN A 244 -43.03 -13.23 -41.66
CA GLN A 244 -42.65 -13.04 -43.07
C GLN A 244 -41.41 -13.84 -43.48
N TYR A 245 -40.43 -14.02 -42.58
CA TYR A 245 -39.24 -14.81 -42.85
C TYR A 245 -39.56 -16.31 -43.01
N GLU A 246 -40.46 -16.87 -42.19
CA GLU A 246 -40.95 -18.25 -42.36
C GLU A 246 -41.63 -18.45 -43.72
N ILE A 247 -42.53 -17.54 -44.11
CA ILE A 247 -43.20 -17.53 -45.43
C ILE A 247 -42.20 -17.38 -46.58
N TYR A 248 -41.16 -16.55 -46.41
CA TYR A 248 -40.08 -16.38 -47.37
C TYR A 248 -39.28 -17.68 -47.55
N VAL A 249 -38.90 -18.34 -46.46
CA VAL A 249 -38.15 -19.60 -46.50
C VAL A 249 -38.96 -20.72 -47.15
N GLU A 250 -40.26 -20.81 -46.91
CA GLU A 250 -41.14 -21.77 -47.60
C GLU A 250 -41.22 -21.48 -49.10
N LYS A 251 -41.52 -20.23 -49.49
CA LYS A 251 -41.59 -19.81 -50.90
C LYS A 251 -40.26 -20.02 -51.62
N PHE A 252 -39.13 -19.74 -50.96
CA PHE A 252 -37.80 -19.97 -51.50
C PHE A 252 -37.53 -21.45 -51.74
N ARG A 253 -37.87 -22.34 -50.79
CA ARG A 253 -37.77 -23.80 -50.99
C ARG A 253 -38.62 -24.27 -52.17
N ASN A 254 -39.87 -23.80 -52.26
CA ASN A 254 -40.78 -24.15 -53.34
C ASN A 254 -40.29 -23.64 -54.71
N LEU A 255 -39.70 -22.44 -54.76
CA LEU A 255 -39.07 -21.90 -55.97
C LEU A 255 -37.89 -22.75 -56.43
N ASN A 256 -36.92 -23.03 -55.55
CA ASN A 256 -35.75 -23.87 -55.89
C ASN A 256 -36.18 -25.27 -56.40
N PHE A 257 -37.26 -25.84 -55.85
CA PHE A 257 -37.80 -27.14 -56.27
C PHE A 257 -38.47 -27.09 -57.66
N LEU A 258 -39.17 -25.99 -57.98
CA LEU A 258 -39.75 -25.77 -59.31
C LEU A 258 -38.65 -25.46 -60.34
N GLU A 259 -37.63 -24.70 -59.97
CA GLU A 259 -36.44 -24.45 -60.80
C GLU A 259 -35.67 -25.74 -61.09
N SER A 260 -35.48 -26.64 -60.13
CA SER A 260 -34.86 -27.96 -60.36
C SER A 260 -35.67 -28.81 -61.34
N GLN A 261 -36.99 -28.89 -61.16
CA GLN A 261 -37.86 -29.62 -62.11
C GLN A 261 -37.85 -29.00 -63.51
N LEU A 262 -37.68 -27.68 -63.63
CA LEU A 262 -37.55 -27.00 -64.92
C LEU A 262 -36.19 -27.32 -65.59
N ASP A 263 -35.09 -27.27 -64.82
CA ASP A 263 -33.75 -27.69 -65.27
C ASP A 263 -33.72 -29.19 -65.65
N GLU A 264 -34.54 -30.04 -65.01
CA GLU A 264 -34.72 -31.47 -65.35
C GLU A 264 -35.60 -31.66 -66.59
N TYR A 265 -36.71 -30.93 -66.73
CA TYR A 265 -37.55 -30.97 -67.93
C TYR A 265 -36.77 -30.55 -69.18
N TYR A 266 -35.99 -29.46 -69.11
CA TYR A 266 -35.16 -29.03 -70.23
C TYR A 266 -34.06 -30.05 -70.59
N LYS A 267 -33.50 -30.78 -69.63
CA LYS A 267 -32.59 -31.92 -69.93
C LYS A 267 -33.33 -33.03 -70.67
N LEU A 268 -34.51 -33.44 -70.21
CA LEU A 268 -35.31 -34.50 -70.86
C LEU A 268 -35.88 -34.11 -72.23
N GLU A 269 -36.07 -32.82 -72.48
CA GLU A 269 -36.42 -32.30 -73.82
C GLU A 269 -35.18 -32.27 -74.73
N GLN A 270 -34.03 -31.82 -74.22
CA GLN A 270 -32.75 -31.81 -74.92
C GLN A 270 -32.26 -33.22 -75.26
N GLU A 271 -32.35 -34.17 -74.33
CA GLU A 271 -32.00 -35.58 -74.54
C GLU A 271 -32.89 -36.20 -75.60
N ARG A 272 -34.21 -35.95 -75.59
CA ARG A 272 -35.12 -36.41 -76.66
C ARG A 272 -34.87 -35.72 -78.00
N PHE A 273 -34.38 -34.48 -78.01
CA PHE A 273 -33.94 -33.80 -79.23
C PHE A 273 -32.64 -34.42 -79.77
N GLU A 274 -31.64 -34.66 -78.91
CA GLU A 274 -30.39 -35.36 -79.25
C GLU A 274 -30.65 -36.80 -79.72
N GLU A 275 -31.59 -37.53 -79.11
CA GLU A 275 -32.07 -38.84 -79.59
C GLU A 275 -32.78 -38.75 -80.94
N ALA A 276 -33.66 -37.78 -81.14
CA ALA A 276 -34.37 -37.59 -82.41
C ALA A 276 -33.40 -37.22 -83.55
N GLU A 277 -32.41 -36.36 -83.28
CA GLU A 277 -31.37 -36.01 -84.24
C GLU A 277 -30.48 -37.22 -84.54
N ASN A 278 -30.04 -37.98 -83.53
CA ASN A 278 -29.26 -39.19 -83.74
C ASN A 278 -30.04 -40.26 -84.53
N ASN A 279 -31.33 -40.45 -84.26
CA ASN A 279 -32.18 -41.32 -85.07
C ASN A 279 -32.31 -40.83 -86.51
N LEU A 280 -32.46 -39.51 -86.74
CA LEU A 280 -32.48 -38.92 -88.08
C LEU A 280 -31.14 -39.10 -88.82
N ARG A 281 -30.00 -38.89 -88.13
CA ARG A 281 -28.64 -39.16 -88.64
C ARG A 281 -28.50 -40.63 -89.05
N ILE A 282 -28.96 -41.57 -88.21
CA ILE A 282 -28.94 -43.02 -88.49
C ILE A 282 -29.83 -43.37 -89.70
N VAL A 283 -31.03 -42.80 -89.80
CA VAL A 283 -31.94 -43.03 -90.96
C VAL A 283 -31.34 -42.45 -92.24
N GLN A 284 -30.75 -41.26 -92.18
CA GLN A 284 -30.10 -40.62 -93.33
C GLN A 284 -28.82 -41.36 -93.77
N HIS A 285 -28.07 -41.97 -92.84
CA HIS A 285 -26.97 -42.88 -93.18
C HIS A 285 -27.49 -44.11 -93.91
N LYS A 286 -28.48 -44.81 -93.32
CA LYS A 286 -29.11 -46.01 -93.91
C LYS A 286 -29.78 -45.74 -95.24
N LEU A 287 -30.22 -44.51 -95.51
CA LEU A 287 -30.72 -44.11 -96.82
C LEU A 287 -29.59 -44.00 -97.85
N ARG A 288 -28.53 -43.24 -97.54
CA ARG A 288 -27.33 -43.09 -98.40
C ARG A 288 -26.61 -44.43 -98.67
N GLU A 289 -26.63 -45.32 -97.68
CA GLU A 289 -26.10 -46.68 -97.78
C GLU A 289 -26.95 -47.54 -98.74
N LYS A 290 -28.29 -47.46 -98.67
CA LYS A 290 -29.19 -48.10 -99.62
C LYS A 290 -29.11 -47.51 -101.03
N GLU A 291 -28.89 -46.21 -101.18
CA GLU A 291 -28.63 -45.58 -102.48
C GLU A 291 -27.33 -46.11 -103.10
N ARG A 292 -26.27 -46.26 -102.29
CA ARG A 292 -25.01 -46.88 -102.70
C ARG A 292 -25.19 -48.35 -103.11
N ASP A 293 -25.96 -49.13 -102.36
CA ASP A 293 -26.26 -50.52 -102.73
C ASP A 293 -27.17 -50.62 -103.97
N LEU A 294 -28.09 -49.67 -104.20
CA LEU A 294 -28.88 -49.60 -105.44
C LEU A 294 -28.00 -49.31 -106.66
N MET A 295 -27.01 -48.41 -106.53
CA MET A 295 -26.00 -48.23 -107.57
C MET A 295 -25.16 -49.50 -107.77
N ARG A 296 -24.75 -50.16 -106.68
CA ARG A 296 -23.96 -51.41 -106.73
C ARG A 296 -24.71 -52.60 -107.32
N GLY A 297 -26.05 -52.56 -107.34
CA GLY A 297 -26.89 -53.55 -108.01
C GLY A 297 -26.99 -53.37 -109.54
N SER A 298 -26.46 -52.27 -110.10
CA SER A 298 -26.59 -51.93 -111.51
C SER A 298 -25.25 -51.62 -112.18
N LEU A 299 -24.64 -52.70 -112.69
CA LEU A 299 -23.40 -52.77 -113.50
C LEU A 299 -22.08 -52.93 -112.73
N LYS A 300 -21.15 -53.58 -113.44
CA LYS A 300 -19.80 -53.99 -113.06
C LYS A 300 -18.77 -52.92 -113.41
N ASP A 301 -17.73 -52.87 -112.58
CA ASP A 301 -16.28 -52.99 -112.89
C ASP A 301 -15.65 -52.25 -114.10
N GLU A 302 -14.37 -51.87 -113.92
CA GLU A 302 -13.32 -51.59 -114.93
C GLU A 302 -13.38 -50.29 -115.77
N ASP A 303 -12.45 -49.32 -115.71
CA ASP A 303 -11.65 -48.76 -114.59
C ASP A 303 -10.97 -47.40 -114.96
N SER A 304 -10.29 -46.71 -114.02
CA SER A 304 -9.24 -45.71 -114.32
C SER A 304 -8.30 -45.43 -113.12
N ASP A 305 -7.09 -45.97 -113.20
CA ASP A 305 -6.05 -46.03 -112.16
C ASP A 305 -5.07 -44.82 -112.14
N LEU A 306 -4.54 -44.46 -110.95
CA LEU A 306 -3.27 -43.74 -110.76
C LEU A 306 -2.78 -43.79 -109.28
N ASP A 307 -1.61 -44.41 -109.06
CA ASP A 307 -0.85 -44.57 -107.80
C ASP A 307 -0.74 -43.29 -106.91
N VAL A 308 -0.86 -43.31 -105.56
CA VAL A 308 -0.04 -43.98 -104.50
C VAL A 308 1.34 -43.27 -104.33
N PRO A 309 1.84 -42.93 -103.10
CA PRO A 309 1.79 -43.72 -101.86
C PRO A 309 1.45 -42.98 -100.53
N GLU A 310 1.60 -43.73 -99.43
CA GLU A 310 1.41 -43.43 -97.99
C GLU A 310 2.59 -42.65 -97.35
N ASP A 311 2.36 -41.98 -96.21
CA ASP A 311 3.33 -41.81 -95.10
C ASP A 311 2.60 -41.47 -93.77
N GLU A 312 3.26 -41.64 -92.61
CA GLU A 312 2.67 -41.52 -91.26
C GLU A 312 2.82 -40.14 -90.57
N GLY A 313 1.92 -39.87 -89.61
CA GLY A 313 1.93 -38.67 -88.73
C GLY A 313 0.50 -38.32 -88.28
N SER A 314 0.02 -38.52 -87.05
CA SER A 314 0.61 -38.46 -85.70
C SER A 314 0.99 -37.05 -85.23
N ASP A 315 -0.01 -36.24 -84.82
CA ASP A 315 -0.12 -35.81 -83.42
C ASP A 315 -1.54 -35.30 -83.03
N SER A 316 -1.81 -35.30 -81.71
CA SER A 316 -2.84 -34.58 -80.93
C SER A 316 -4.31 -34.46 -81.38
N ASP A 317 -5.15 -35.21 -80.67
CA ASP A 317 -6.36 -34.78 -79.93
C ASP A 317 -7.62 -34.19 -80.62
N LEU A 318 -8.67 -35.01 -80.57
CA LEU A 318 -10.09 -34.60 -80.50
C LEU A 318 -10.46 -34.20 -79.06
N GLU A 319 -11.25 -33.12 -78.89
CA GLU A 319 -12.05 -32.89 -77.68
C GLU A 319 -13.37 -32.19 -78.07
N GLU A 320 -14.50 -32.80 -77.70
CA GLU A 320 -15.84 -32.24 -77.84
C GLU A 320 -16.49 -32.17 -76.45
N SER A 321 -16.56 -30.99 -75.82
CA SER A 321 -17.50 -30.76 -74.71
C SER A 321 -17.82 -29.30 -74.38
N ARG A 322 -19.08 -28.96 -74.66
CA ARG A 322 -20.10 -28.25 -73.83
C ARG A 322 -19.71 -27.00 -72.98
N PRO A 323 -20.59 -25.97 -72.91
CA PRO A 323 -20.32 -24.71 -72.19
C PRO A 323 -20.47 -24.80 -70.66
N SER A 324 -19.70 -23.98 -69.93
CA SER A 324 -19.59 -24.01 -68.46
C SER A 324 -20.65 -23.15 -67.73
N LYS A 325 -21.28 -23.70 -66.66
CA LYS A 325 -21.96 -22.88 -65.62
C LYS A 325 -20.92 -22.14 -64.75
N PRO A 326 -21.19 -20.93 -64.24
CA PRO A 326 -20.21 -20.09 -63.55
C PRO A 326 -20.05 -20.41 -62.04
N ARG A 327 -18.85 -20.16 -61.47
CA ARG A 327 -18.61 -20.04 -60.02
C ARG A 327 -17.49 -19.01 -59.71
N PRO A 328 -17.36 -18.52 -58.45
CA PRO A 328 -16.96 -17.13 -58.20
C PRO A 328 -15.60 -16.94 -57.49
N THR A 329 -15.05 -15.71 -57.57
CA THR A 329 -14.13 -15.16 -56.53
C THR A 329 -14.10 -13.62 -56.49
N ARG A 330 -14.60 -13.06 -55.38
CA ARG A 330 -13.90 -12.18 -54.42
C ARG A 330 -13.00 -11.00 -54.90
N ASN A 331 -13.38 -9.80 -54.42
CA ASN A 331 -12.61 -8.58 -54.08
C ASN A 331 -12.17 -7.56 -55.17
N ALA A 332 -12.63 -6.30 -54.94
CA ALA A 332 -11.93 -4.99 -55.04
C ALA A 332 -11.28 -4.57 -56.40
N LEU A 333 -11.36 -3.30 -56.86
CA LEU A 333 -11.46 -2.01 -56.16
C LEU A 333 -12.01 -0.90 -57.11
N MET A 334 -12.55 0.20 -56.57
CA MET A 334 -13.00 1.45 -57.26
C MET A 334 -14.12 1.31 -58.32
N GLY A 335 -14.93 2.34 -58.62
CA GLY A 335 -14.97 3.73 -58.11
C GLY A 335 -15.43 4.70 -59.21
N GLY A 336 -16.73 4.75 -59.50
CA GLY A 336 -17.27 5.36 -60.73
C GLY A 336 -17.54 6.88 -60.72
N ARG A 337 -17.69 7.47 -61.92
CA ARG A 337 -18.14 8.86 -62.14
C ARG A 337 -18.99 8.99 -63.42
N GLY A 338 -20.15 9.64 -63.30
CA GLY A 338 -20.98 10.19 -64.41
C GLY A 338 -22.05 9.24 -64.99
N GLY A 339 -23.28 9.69 -65.32
CA GLY A 339 -23.96 10.93 -64.90
C GLY A 339 -25.05 11.46 -65.86
N ARG A 340 -26.17 11.97 -65.29
CA ARG A 340 -27.26 12.78 -65.93
C ARG A 340 -28.13 11.98 -66.96
N PHE A 341 -29.39 12.31 -67.28
CA PHE A 341 -30.36 13.39 -66.98
C PHE A 341 -31.79 12.86 -67.33
N ILE A 342 -32.98 13.45 -67.08
CA ILE A 342 -33.51 14.69 -66.44
C ILE A 342 -35.03 14.47 -66.14
N GLY A 343 -35.72 15.29 -65.32
CA GLY A 343 -37.19 15.31 -65.24
C GLY A 343 -37.78 16.19 -64.11
N ASN A 344 -38.72 17.10 -64.41
CA ASN A 344 -39.27 18.09 -63.47
C ASN A 344 -40.74 17.79 -63.10
N MET A 345 -41.20 18.19 -61.88
CA MET A 345 -42.23 19.24 -61.72
C MET A 345 -42.61 19.55 -60.24
N GLN A 346 -42.61 20.86 -59.93
CA GLN A 346 -43.58 21.62 -59.11
C GLN A 346 -43.93 21.27 -57.63
N GLY A 347 -43.39 22.09 -56.70
CA GLY A 347 -44.20 22.90 -55.76
C GLY A 347 -44.53 22.38 -54.35
N GLY A 348 -44.15 23.15 -53.32
CA GLY A 348 -44.57 22.94 -51.92
C GLY A 348 -43.75 23.83 -50.96
N ASP A 349 -44.35 24.90 -50.45
CA ASP A 349 -43.74 25.99 -49.68
C ASP A 349 -43.79 25.75 -48.15
N SER A 350 -42.73 26.12 -47.40
CA SER A 350 -42.72 26.60 -45.99
C SER A 350 -41.31 26.54 -45.34
N ASP A 351 -40.71 27.71 -45.16
CA ASP A 351 -39.80 28.23 -44.11
C ASP A 351 -38.98 27.30 -43.16
N GLU A 352 -37.66 27.57 -43.15
CA GLU A 352 -36.78 27.89 -41.99
C GLU A 352 -36.53 26.87 -40.85
N THR A 353 -35.31 26.71 -40.28
CA THR A 353 -33.98 27.32 -40.55
C THR A 353 -32.82 26.39 -40.14
N GLU A 354 -31.64 26.62 -40.73
CA GLU A 354 -30.26 26.39 -40.23
C GLU A 354 -29.99 25.10 -39.40
N ASP A 355 -29.43 24.05 -40.00
CA ASP A 355 -28.00 23.81 -40.25
C ASP A 355 -27.11 23.70 -38.99
N SER A 356 -26.25 22.67 -38.99
CA SER A 356 -25.35 22.33 -37.88
C SER A 356 -23.89 22.49 -38.32
N GLU A 357 -23.33 23.68 -38.09
CA GLU A 357 -21.87 23.85 -38.14
C GLU A 357 -21.25 23.24 -36.87
N ILE A 358 -20.05 22.68 -37.02
CA ILE A 358 -19.39 21.82 -36.03
C ILE A 358 -17.99 22.35 -35.75
N ASP A 359 -17.94 23.46 -35.02
CA ASP A 359 -16.69 24.01 -34.51
C ASP A 359 -16.15 23.10 -33.39
N VAL A 360 -14.92 22.64 -33.59
CA VAL A 360 -14.17 21.80 -32.65
C VAL A 360 -12.88 22.56 -32.33
N ASP A 361 -12.99 23.51 -31.41
CA ASP A 361 -11.84 24.24 -30.86
C ASP A 361 -11.04 23.33 -29.93
N GLU A 362 -10.13 22.52 -30.49
CA GLU A 362 -9.07 21.80 -29.77
C GLU A 362 -7.87 22.73 -29.49
N ASP A 363 -8.08 23.81 -28.73
CA ASP A 363 -7.02 24.67 -28.17
C ASP A 363 -6.74 24.29 -26.69
N ASP A 364 -6.12 23.13 -26.48
CA ASP A 364 -5.61 22.67 -25.18
C ASP A 364 -4.09 22.96 -25.11
N GLU A 365 -3.71 24.24 -24.99
CA GLU A 365 -2.30 24.65 -24.87
C GLU A 365 -1.77 24.37 -23.44
N GLU A 366 -0.96 23.32 -23.31
CA GLU A 366 -0.23 22.97 -22.07
C GLU A 366 0.94 23.96 -21.78
N ASP A 367 0.62 25.14 -21.24
CA ASP A 367 1.63 26.09 -20.71
C ASP A 367 2.19 25.60 -19.35
N ASP A 368 3.18 24.71 -19.41
CA ASP A 368 4.00 24.28 -18.26
C ASP A 368 5.07 25.34 -17.91
N GLU A 369 4.64 26.49 -17.35
CA GLU A 369 5.57 27.48 -16.78
C GLU A 369 6.25 26.94 -15.50
N GLY A 370 7.31 26.17 -15.70
CA GLY A 370 8.22 25.71 -14.64
C GLY A 370 9.06 26.86 -14.06
N ASP A 371 8.68 27.33 -12.87
CA ASP A 371 9.38 28.39 -12.12
C ASP A 371 10.76 27.89 -11.60
N GLU A 372 11.83 28.08 -12.40
CA GLU A 372 13.23 27.81 -12.01
C GLU A 372 13.76 28.88 -11.04
N ASP A 373 13.35 28.84 -9.77
CA ASP A 373 13.83 29.79 -8.75
C ASP A 373 15.32 29.52 -8.38
N GLU A 374 16.20 30.43 -8.79
CA GLU A 374 17.67 30.28 -8.75
C GLU A 374 18.21 30.02 -7.33
N SER A 375 18.62 28.77 -7.03
CA SER A 375 19.43 28.48 -5.85
C SER A 375 20.84 29.05 -6.00
N LYS A 376 21.03 30.31 -5.60
CA LYS A 376 22.33 30.99 -5.60
C LYS A 376 23.30 30.39 -4.59
N ASP A 377 24.45 29.94 -5.08
CA ASP A 377 25.59 29.54 -4.25
C ASP A 377 26.01 30.67 -3.30
N LEU A 378 26.09 30.35 -2.02
CA LEU A 378 26.83 31.13 -1.00
C LEU A 378 27.56 30.15 -0.08
N ASP A 379 28.73 29.72 -0.51
CA ASP A 379 29.77 29.21 0.40
C ASP A 379 30.19 30.36 1.34
N ASP A 380 30.01 30.16 2.65
CA ASP A 380 30.93 30.69 3.66
C ASP A 380 31.01 29.72 4.86
N ASP A 381 32.16 29.71 5.51
CA ASP A 381 32.64 28.60 6.32
C ASP A 381 32.44 28.81 7.83
N SER A 382 32.39 27.71 8.60
CA SER A 382 32.27 27.69 10.08
C SER A 382 30.92 28.21 10.64
N TYR A 383 30.34 27.69 11.74
CA TYR A 383 30.93 27.01 12.90
C TYR A 383 30.09 25.79 13.32
N SER A 384 30.59 24.58 13.09
CA SER A 384 29.92 23.31 13.47
C SER A 384 30.65 22.57 14.59
N LEU A 385 30.68 23.17 15.79
CA LEU A 385 31.23 22.51 16.99
C LEU A 385 30.31 22.64 18.21
N LEU A 386 30.16 21.52 18.91
CA LEU A 386 29.45 21.34 20.20
C LEU A 386 27.91 21.50 20.18
N LEU A 387 27.19 20.42 19.82
CA LEU A 387 26.22 19.81 20.76
C LEU A 387 25.86 18.34 20.44
N ARG A 388 26.87 17.47 20.30
CA ARG A 388 26.65 16.02 20.14
C ARG A 388 26.27 15.39 21.48
N ASN A 389 25.01 14.96 21.65
CA ASN A 389 24.63 14.12 22.79
C ASN A 389 23.55 13.08 22.43
N ASN A 390 23.77 11.83 22.84
CA ASN A 390 23.06 10.66 22.35
C ASN A 390 21.58 10.58 22.78
N ARG A 391 20.73 10.08 21.87
CA ARG A 391 19.62 9.17 22.22
C ARG A 391 19.72 7.90 21.36
N PRO A 392 19.57 6.69 21.92
CA PRO A 392 19.70 5.46 21.17
C PRO A 392 18.43 5.11 20.37
N SER A 393 18.61 4.33 19.32
CA SER A 393 17.53 3.75 18.52
C SER A 393 16.67 2.77 19.32
N MET A 394 15.36 2.77 19.06
CA MET A 394 14.44 1.67 19.31
C MET A 394 13.56 1.52 18.06
N GLY A 395 13.54 0.33 17.46
CA GLY A 395 12.81 0.08 16.21
C GLY A 395 11.32 -0.14 16.43
N GLY A 396 10.49 0.54 15.63
CA GLY A 396 9.08 0.18 15.44
C GLY A 396 8.95 -0.81 14.29
N ALA A 397 8.72 -2.09 14.59
CA ALA A 397 8.45 -3.10 13.56
C ALA A 397 7.05 -2.91 12.97
N ARG A 398 6.90 -3.18 11.67
CA ARG A 398 5.60 -3.15 10.96
C ARG A 398 4.65 -4.20 11.55
N SER A 399 3.40 -3.82 11.78
CA SER A 399 2.28 -4.75 11.93
C SER A 399 1.92 -5.36 10.57
N PRO A 400 1.85 -6.69 10.43
CA PRO A 400 1.35 -7.32 9.21
C PRO A 400 -0.17 -7.20 9.09
N LEU A 401 -0.67 -7.26 7.87
CA LEU A 401 -2.09 -7.39 7.54
C LEU A 401 -2.62 -8.77 7.99
N LEU A 402 -3.92 -8.84 8.29
CA LEU A 402 -4.68 -10.08 8.38
C LEU A 402 -5.77 -10.02 7.33
N GLU A 403 -5.69 -10.91 6.35
CA GLU A 403 -6.63 -11.07 5.26
C GLU A 403 -6.69 -12.57 4.91
N GLU A 404 -7.80 -13.00 4.30
CA GLU A 404 -8.10 -14.38 3.88
C GLU A 404 -8.15 -15.48 4.97
N SER A 405 -9.38 -15.89 5.29
CA SER A 405 -9.74 -17.31 5.25
C SER A 405 -11.22 -17.45 4.98
N ASP A 406 -11.58 -17.68 3.71
CA ASP A 406 -12.79 -18.45 3.41
C ASP A 406 -12.67 -19.86 4.01
N ASN A 407 -13.80 -20.49 4.31
CA ASN A 407 -14.01 -21.94 4.26
C ASN A 407 -15.48 -22.27 4.55
N ASP A 408 -16.07 -23.06 3.67
CA ASP A 408 -17.46 -23.52 3.63
C ASP A 408 -18.03 -24.02 4.98
N PHE A 409 -19.23 -23.54 5.36
CA PHE A 409 -20.47 -24.35 5.37
C PHE A 409 -21.76 -23.55 5.62
#